data_AF-A0A6A4QME7-F1
#
_entry.id   AF-A0A6A4QME7-F1
#
_cell.length_a   1.000
_cell.length_b   1.000
_cell.length_c   1.000
_cell.angle_alpha   90.00
_cell.angle_beta   90.00
_cell.angle_gamma   90.00
#
_symmetry.space_group_name_H-M   'P 1'
#
loop_
_entity.id
_entity.type
_entity.pdbx_description
1 polymer ?
#
loop_
_entity_poly.entity_id
_entity_poly.type
_entity_poly.pdbx_seq_one_letter_code
_entity_poly.pdbx_strand_id
1 'polypeptide(L)'
;MEFDSFPIATCSKDNQQIYHEWFNYADSDSDGRITGNDATKFFSMSNLSRQDLKQVWAIADSKRQGYLGFTEFIIAMQLVSLAQSGHPVTSDLLTSDVDLTNLNPPTMEGLDVILAKRKHKQKDLDVNGSSQLQPSPSSNWFSAKSTKMVPLSSVTSIIDGLKRLYVQKLKPLEVTYRFNDFVSPLLTNSDFDAKPMVMLLGQYSTGKTTFIKHLLKTSYPGAHIGPEPTTDRFVVVMSGPDERSIPGNTIAVQADMPFSGLTTFGTAFLSKFECSQMPHPLLEHITFVDTPGVLSGEKQRTQRAYAFTDVTSWFAAKCDLILLLFDPHKLDVSDEFKRVISSLRGHDDKIRVVLNKADKIDTQQLMRVYGALMWSLGKVLNTPEVMRVYIGSFNDKPINDAVSGPIGKELFEKEQDDLLSDLKDIPKKACDRRINEFVKRARAAKIHAYIISHLKKEMPAMIGKAKAQQKLIDNLEGEFGKVQREFHLPPGDFPDVEHFRETLNGYNIDKFEKLKPKMIQTVDDMLGYDIPNLLKNFRNPYD
;
A
#
# COMPACT_ATOMS: atom_id res chain seq x y z
N MET A 1 29.09 -20.35 7.35
CA MET A 1 28.23 -21.52 7.11
C MET A 1 26.96 -20.98 6.52
N GLU A 2 26.89 -21.01 5.20
CA GLU A 2 25.72 -20.63 4.41
C GLU A 2 24.66 -21.72 4.60
N PHE A 3 23.42 -21.33 4.88
CA PHE A 3 22.28 -22.22 4.71
C PHE A 3 21.94 -22.18 3.22
N ASP A 4 22.35 -23.22 2.49
CA ASP A 4 21.99 -23.40 1.09
C ASP A 4 20.47 -23.29 0.91
N SER A 5 20.07 -22.45 -0.03
CA SER A 5 18.69 -22.33 -0.50
C SER A 5 18.23 -23.69 -1.03
N PHE A 6 17.23 -24.29 -0.38
CA PHE A 6 16.62 -25.54 -0.84
C PHE A 6 16.24 -25.46 -2.32
N PRO A 7 16.62 -26.46 -3.15
CA PRO A 7 16.19 -26.51 -4.54
C PRO A 7 14.67 -26.53 -4.59
N ILE A 8 14.12 -25.60 -5.37
CA ILE A 8 12.69 -25.42 -5.62
C ILE A 8 12.05 -26.79 -5.94
N ALA A 9 11.01 -27.15 -5.18
CA ALA A 9 10.29 -28.41 -5.27
C ALA A 9 9.89 -28.75 -6.72
N THR A 10 10.62 -29.66 -7.34
CA THR A 10 10.35 -30.17 -8.69
C THR A 10 9.27 -31.26 -8.57
N CYS A 11 8.01 -30.85 -8.64
CA CYS A 11 6.87 -31.76 -8.69
C CYS A 11 6.35 -31.88 -10.14
N SER A 12 5.84 -33.06 -10.54
CA SER A 12 5.27 -33.26 -11.88
C SER A 12 4.10 -32.30 -12.16
N LYS A 13 3.89 -31.92 -13.44
CA LYS A 13 2.81 -30.99 -13.84
C LYS A 13 1.41 -31.47 -13.42
N ASP A 14 1.20 -32.78 -13.42
CA ASP A 14 -0.08 -33.40 -13.05
C ASP A 14 -0.30 -33.31 -11.52
N ASN A 15 0.74 -33.55 -10.72
CA ASN A 15 0.67 -33.39 -9.27
C ASN A 15 0.51 -31.92 -8.85
N GLN A 16 1.09 -30.98 -9.60
CA GLN A 16 0.90 -29.54 -9.34
C GLN A 16 -0.58 -29.12 -9.50
N GLN A 17 -1.31 -29.67 -10.49
CA GLN A 17 -2.73 -29.39 -10.66
C GLN A 17 -3.57 -29.94 -9.49
N ILE A 18 -3.27 -31.16 -9.04
CA ILE A 18 -3.93 -31.77 -7.87
C ILE A 18 -3.68 -30.95 -6.62
N TYR A 19 -2.42 -30.57 -6.36
CA TYR A 19 -2.08 -29.75 -5.20
C TYR A 19 -2.71 -28.36 -5.26
N HIS A 20 -2.91 -27.80 -6.45
CA HIS A 20 -3.63 -26.53 -6.60
C HIS A 20 -5.12 -26.66 -6.23
N GLU A 21 -5.80 -27.74 -6.64
CA GLU A 21 -7.18 -28.00 -6.21
C GLU A 21 -7.28 -28.20 -4.68
N TRP A 22 -6.29 -28.88 -4.09
CA TRP A 22 -6.24 -29.13 -2.66
C TRP A 22 -5.90 -27.89 -1.85
N PHE A 23 -4.99 -27.05 -2.36
CA PHE A 23 -4.64 -25.77 -1.78
C PHE A 23 -5.87 -24.87 -1.69
N ASN A 24 -6.63 -24.74 -2.78
CA ASN A 24 -7.88 -23.96 -2.80
C ASN A 24 -8.98 -24.53 -1.90
N TYR A 25 -8.91 -25.82 -1.56
CA TYR A 25 -9.83 -26.42 -0.60
C TYR A 25 -9.40 -26.15 0.84
N ALA A 26 -8.10 -26.25 1.11
CA ALA A 26 -7.51 -25.98 2.42
C ALA A 26 -7.57 -24.49 2.78
N ASP A 27 -7.41 -23.61 1.79
CA ASP A 27 -7.57 -22.16 1.90
C ASP A 27 -9.06 -21.79 2.02
N SER A 28 -9.52 -21.70 3.27
CA SER A 28 -10.94 -21.58 3.59
C SER A 28 -11.55 -20.21 3.27
N ASP A 29 -10.72 -19.17 3.16
CA ASP A 29 -11.07 -17.79 2.86
C ASP A 29 -10.54 -17.29 1.50
N SER A 30 -9.84 -18.15 0.75
CA SER A 30 -9.32 -17.88 -0.60
C SER A 30 -8.35 -16.69 -0.63
N ASP A 31 -7.56 -16.51 0.43
CA ASP A 31 -6.59 -15.42 0.58
C ASP A 31 -5.19 -15.79 0.05
N GLY A 32 -5.03 -17.01 -0.47
CA GLY A 32 -3.78 -17.56 -0.99
C GLY A 32 -2.85 -18.08 0.10
N ARG A 33 -3.34 -18.29 1.34
CA ARG A 33 -2.54 -18.73 2.49
C ARG A 33 -3.27 -19.79 3.30
N ILE A 34 -2.56 -20.85 3.67
CA ILE A 34 -3.09 -21.87 4.57
C ILE A 34 -2.57 -21.59 5.98
N THR A 35 -3.45 -21.11 6.86
CA THR A 35 -3.12 -20.86 8.27
C THR A 35 -2.89 -22.17 9.03
N GLY A 36 -2.24 -22.11 10.20
CA GLY A 36 -2.04 -23.31 11.04
C GLY A 36 -3.34 -24.01 11.42
N ASN A 37 -4.45 -23.27 11.57
CA ASN A 37 -5.77 -23.85 11.84
C ASN A 37 -6.33 -24.58 10.62
N ASP A 38 -6.13 -24.06 9.42
CA ASP A 38 -6.60 -24.66 8.18
C ASP A 38 -5.74 -25.85 7.79
N ALA A 39 -4.43 -25.75 7.96
CA ALA A 39 -3.52 -26.88 7.87
C ALA A 39 -3.84 -27.98 8.87
N THR A 40 -4.20 -27.66 10.12
CA THR A 40 -4.58 -28.69 11.10
C THR A 40 -5.83 -29.45 10.65
N LYS A 41 -6.85 -28.75 10.14
CA LYS A 41 -8.07 -29.39 9.60
C LYS A 41 -7.73 -30.23 8.37
N PHE A 42 -7.00 -29.66 7.43
CA PHE A 42 -6.69 -30.31 6.16
C PHE A 42 -5.73 -31.49 6.34
N PHE A 43 -4.59 -31.30 7.02
CA PHE A 43 -3.60 -32.36 7.25
C PHE A 43 -4.13 -33.49 8.13
N SER A 44 -5.12 -33.25 8.99
CA SER A 44 -5.76 -34.34 9.75
C SER A 44 -6.42 -35.40 8.86
N MET A 45 -6.74 -35.06 7.61
CA MET A 45 -7.27 -35.99 6.60
C MET A 45 -6.21 -36.96 6.10
N SER A 46 -4.91 -36.73 6.38
CA SER A 46 -3.82 -37.65 6.00
C SER A 46 -3.68 -38.88 6.91
N ASN A 47 -4.44 -38.94 8.00
CA ASN A 47 -4.39 -40.01 9.00
C ASN A 47 -3.02 -40.20 9.70
N LEU A 48 -2.14 -39.20 9.62
CA LEU A 48 -0.88 -39.19 10.36
C LEU A 48 -1.09 -38.82 11.83
N SER A 49 -0.12 -39.18 12.68
CA SER A 49 -0.19 -38.83 14.11
C SER A 49 -0.08 -37.31 14.30
N ARG A 50 -0.65 -36.78 15.39
CA ARG A 50 -0.52 -35.34 15.72
C ARG A 50 0.94 -34.88 15.87
N GLN A 51 1.84 -35.79 16.25
CA GLN A 51 3.27 -35.49 16.37
C GLN A 51 3.89 -35.27 14.99
N ASP A 52 3.60 -36.16 14.03
CA ASP A 52 4.08 -36.06 12.66
C ASP A 52 3.53 -34.81 11.97
N LEU A 53 2.24 -34.51 12.13
CA LEU A 53 1.64 -33.31 11.54
C LEU A 53 2.26 -32.01 12.05
N LYS A 54 2.61 -31.96 13.34
CA LYS A 54 3.32 -30.82 13.92
C LYS A 54 4.73 -30.68 13.32
N GLN A 55 5.38 -31.80 13.02
CA GLN A 55 6.69 -31.82 12.40
C GLN A 55 6.65 -31.42 10.92
N VAL A 56 5.66 -31.92 10.17
CA VAL A 56 5.36 -31.48 8.79
C VAL A 56 5.17 -29.97 8.75
N TRP A 57 4.33 -29.42 9.64
CA TRP A 57 4.11 -27.98 9.73
C TRP A 57 5.40 -27.22 10.02
N ALA A 58 6.19 -27.67 11.00
CA ALA A 58 7.43 -26.99 11.39
C ALA A 58 8.50 -26.96 10.29
N ILE A 59 8.54 -27.97 9.42
CA ILE A 59 9.47 -28.03 8.29
C ILE A 59 8.93 -27.21 7.11
N ALA A 60 7.64 -27.29 6.82
CA ALA A 60 7.01 -26.53 5.74
C ALA A 60 7.00 -25.01 6.02
N ASP A 61 6.74 -24.60 7.27
CA ASP A 61 6.86 -23.22 7.74
C ASP A 61 8.29 -22.90 8.22
N SER A 62 9.29 -23.22 7.40
CA SER A 62 10.72 -23.01 7.73
C SER A 62 11.05 -21.55 8.03
N LYS A 63 10.30 -20.61 7.42
CA LYS A 63 10.42 -19.15 7.63
C LYS A 63 9.68 -18.64 8.88
N ARG A 64 8.94 -19.50 9.59
CA ARG A 64 8.12 -19.16 10.77
C ARG A 64 7.15 -18.00 10.51
N GLN A 65 6.59 -17.95 9.29
CA GLN A 65 5.66 -16.92 8.87
C GLN A 65 4.23 -17.19 9.37
N GLY A 66 3.95 -18.38 9.91
CA GLY A 66 2.67 -18.74 10.53
C GLY A 66 1.57 -19.14 9.54
N TYR A 67 1.91 -19.20 8.25
CA TYR A 67 1.04 -19.67 7.16
C TYR A 67 1.87 -20.38 6.09
N LEU A 68 1.23 -21.24 5.29
CA LEU A 68 1.85 -21.88 4.14
C LEU A 68 1.32 -21.22 2.86
N GLY A 69 2.22 -20.68 2.04
CA GLY A 69 1.90 -20.36 0.65
C GLY A 69 1.83 -21.64 -0.18
N PHE A 70 1.56 -21.50 -1.48
CA PHE A 70 1.44 -22.66 -2.37
C PHE A 70 2.72 -23.52 -2.40
N THR A 71 3.89 -22.88 -2.42
CA THR A 71 5.18 -23.58 -2.42
C THR A 71 5.42 -24.35 -1.12
N GLU A 72 5.21 -23.71 0.03
CA GLU A 72 5.35 -24.36 1.33
C GLU A 72 4.30 -25.47 1.52
N PHE A 73 3.10 -25.32 0.93
CA PHE A 73 2.10 -26.37 0.91
C PHE A 73 2.53 -27.60 0.09
N ILE A 74 3.18 -27.41 -1.06
CA ILE A 74 3.75 -28.54 -1.83
C ILE A 74 4.77 -29.30 -0.99
N ILE A 75 5.65 -28.57 -0.28
CA ILE A 75 6.63 -29.19 0.64
C ILE A 75 5.89 -29.99 1.72
N ALA A 76 4.83 -29.43 2.31
CA ALA A 76 4.01 -30.15 3.27
C ALA A 76 3.38 -31.42 2.68
N MET A 77 2.85 -31.39 1.45
CA MET A 77 2.27 -32.57 0.79
C MET A 77 3.31 -33.65 0.49
N GLN A 78 4.52 -33.26 0.08
CA GLN A 78 5.63 -34.21 -0.12
C GLN A 78 6.05 -34.87 1.20
N LEU A 79 6.15 -34.10 2.28
CA LEU A 79 6.47 -34.63 3.62
C LEU A 79 5.37 -35.58 4.13
N VAL A 80 4.10 -35.27 3.88
CA VAL A 80 2.97 -36.16 4.23
C VAL A 80 3.05 -37.46 3.42
N SER A 81 3.36 -37.39 2.13
CA SER A 81 3.52 -38.59 1.28
C SER A 81 4.68 -39.48 1.78
N LEU A 82 5.82 -38.87 2.13
CA LEU A 82 6.95 -39.58 2.74
C LEU A 82 6.56 -40.23 4.08
N ALA A 83 5.85 -39.51 4.95
CA ALA A 83 5.37 -40.04 6.23
C ALA A 83 4.41 -41.23 6.04
N GLN A 84 3.47 -41.13 5.10
CA GLN A 84 2.52 -42.20 4.77
C GLN A 84 3.22 -43.43 4.18
N SER A 85 4.34 -43.23 3.47
CA SER A 85 5.19 -44.33 2.98
C SER A 85 6.09 -44.97 4.04
N GLY A 86 6.02 -44.53 5.30
CA GLY A 86 6.75 -45.10 6.44
C GLY A 86 8.12 -44.47 6.72
N HIS A 87 8.46 -43.36 6.05
CA HIS A 87 9.70 -42.62 6.31
C HIS A 87 9.54 -41.63 7.48
N PRO A 88 10.58 -41.40 8.30
CA PRO A 88 10.51 -40.42 9.39
C PRO A 88 10.44 -39.00 8.83
N VAL A 89 9.66 -38.10 9.44
CA VAL A 89 9.46 -36.73 8.95
C VAL A 89 10.66 -35.83 9.30
N THR A 90 11.81 -35.99 8.65
CA THR A 90 13.02 -35.18 8.95
C THR A 90 13.38 -34.21 7.82
N SER A 91 13.98 -33.07 8.18
CA SER A 91 14.43 -32.05 7.22
C SER A 91 15.52 -32.56 6.27
N ASP A 92 16.25 -33.61 6.66
CA ASP A 92 17.38 -34.20 5.91
C ASP A 92 16.92 -35.12 4.76
N LEU A 93 15.63 -35.43 4.65
CA LEU A 93 15.08 -36.22 3.54
C LEU A 93 14.81 -35.39 2.29
N LEU A 94 14.80 -34.06 2.40
CA LEU A 94 14.67 -33.14 1.26
C LEU A 94 16.02 -32.92 0.54
N THR A 95 17.13 -33.42 1.10
CA THR A 95 18.51 -33.25 0.60
C THR A 95 19.19 -34.57 0.18
N SER A 96 18.57 -35.72 0.42
CA SER A 96 19.10 -37.05 0.01
C SER A 96 18.45 -37.51 -1.29
N ASP A 97 19.12 -38.44 -2.01
CA ASP A 97 18.79 -39.03 -3.34
C ASP A 97 17.43 -39.77 -3.42
N VAL A 98 16.36 -39.20 -2.87
CA VAL A 98 14.98 -39.64 -3.06
C VAL A 98 14.43 -38.88 -4.26
N ASP A 99 13.92 -39.61 -5.27
CA ASP A 99 13.32 -39.02 -6.46
C ASP A 99 11.98 -38.32 -6.12
N LEU A 100 12.07 -37.08 -5.61
CA LEU A 100 10.94 -36.23 -5.19
C LEU A 100 10.00 -35.88 -6.36
N THR A 101 10.43 -36.12 -7.60
CA THR A 101 9.68 -35.78 -8.82
C THR A 101 8.56 -36.77 -9.13
N ASN A 102 8.66 -38.01 -8.63
CA ASN A 102 7.74 -39.12 -8.91
C ASN A 102 6.97 -39.63 -7.67
N LEU A 103 6.92 -38.85 -6.59
CA LEU A 103 6.09 -39.18 -5.43
C LEU A 103 4.60 -39.10 -5.79
N ASN A 104 3.86 -40.17 -5.48
CA ASN A 104 2.41 -40.15 -5.57
C ASN A 104 1.85 -39.15 -4.54
N PRO A 105 0.78 -38.39 -4.88
CA PRO A 105 0.09 -37.53 -3.93
C PRO A 105 -0.34 -38.31 -2.68
N PRO A 106 -0.26 -37.71 -1.48
CA PRO A 106 -0.65 -38.39 -0.25
C PRO A 106 -2.15 -38.71 -0.25
N THR A 107 -2.53 -39.81 0.39
CA THR A 107 -3.95 -40.16 0.55
C THR A 107 -4.61 -39.24 1.57
N MET A 108 -5.65 -38.51 1.15
CA MET A 108 -6.42 -37.59 2.00
C MET A 108 -7.85 -38.10 2.16
N GLU A 109 -8.16 -38.68 3.32
CA GLU A 109 -9.43 -39.36 3.58
C GLU A 109 -10.63 -38.42 3.38
N GLY A 110 -11.54 -38.81 2.48
CA GLY A 110 -12.77 -38.08 2.20
C GLY A 110 -12.62 -36.84 1.29
N LEU A 111 -11.41 -36.45 0.91
CA LEU A 111 -11.16 -35.25 0.09
C LEU A 111 -11.78 -35.38 -1.31
N ASP A 112 -11.66 -36.54 -1.96
CA ASP A 112 -12.19 -36.80 -3.30
C ASP A 112 -13.72 -36.64 -3.37
N VAL A 113 -14.42 -37.13 -2.35
CA VAL A 113 -15.89 -37.04 -2.24
C VAL A 113 -16.33 -35.58 -2.04
N ILE A 114 -15.54 -34.79 -1.30
CA ILE A 114 -15.83 -33.38 -1.03
C ILE A 114 -15.61 -32.53 -2.28
N LEU A 115 -14.52 -32.77 -3.01
CA LEU A 115 -14.21 -32.07 -4.26
C LEU A 115 -15.24 -32.40 -5.36
N ALA A 116 -15.71 -33.65 -5.46
CA ALA A 116 -16.76 -34.05 -6.39
C ALA A 116 -18.11 -33.34 -6.10
N LYS A 117 -18.48 -33.17 -4.82
CA LYS A 117 -19.70 -32.43 -4.42
C LYS A 117 -19.61 -30.93 -4.76
N ARG A 118 -18.42 -30.31 -4.67
CA ARG A 118 -18.22 -28.90 -5.07
C ARG A 118 -18.37 -28.70 -6.58
N LYS A 119 -17.80 -29.59 -7.40
CA LYS A 119 -17.92 -29.53 -8.88
C LYS A 119 -19.38 -29.64 -9.35
N HIS A 120 -20.22 -30.42 -8.65
CA HIS A 120 -21.65 -30.52 -8.97
C HIS A 120 -22.45 -29.24 -8.63
N LYS A 121 -22.12 -28.58 -7.51
CA LYS A 121 -22.82 -27.38 -7.04
C LYS A 121 -22.53 -26.13 -7.88
N GLN A 122 -21.40 -26.13 -8.60
CA GLN A 122 -20.97 -25.03 -9.47
C GLN A 122 -21.60 -25.10 -10.87
N LYS A 123 -21.94 -26.31 -11.36
CA LYS A 123 -22.63 -26.51 -12.64
C LYS A 123 -24.10 -26.08 -12.64
N ASP A 124 -24.78 -26.13 -11.48
CA ASP A 124 -26.19 -25.71 -11.36
C ASP A 124 -26.39 -24.18 -11.34
N LEU A 125 -25.30 -23.41 -11.19
CA LEU A 125 -25.35 -21.94 -11.11
C LEU A 125 -25.21 -21.23 -12.48
N ASP A 126 -24.79 -21.94 -13.54
CA ASP A 126 -24.46 -21.33 -14.85
C ASP A 126 -25.56 -21.45 -15.92
N VAL A 127 -26.76 -21.99 -15.61
CA VAL A 127 -27.80 -22.31 -16.61
C VAL A 127 -28.98 -21.31 -16.70
N ASN A 128 -29.06 -20.26 -15.87
CA ASN A 128 -30.09 -19.21 -15.98
C ASN A 128 -29.46 -17.81 -15.81
N GLY A 129 -29.52 -16.82 -16.70
CA GLY A 129 -30.22 -16.60 -17.97
C GLY A 129 -30.01 -15.12 -18.37
N SER A 130 -30.08 -14.84 -19.67
CA SER A 130 -29.87 -13.56 -20.34
C SER A 130 -31.07 -12.58 -20.29
N SER A 131 -30.77 -11.27 -20.18
CA SER A 131 -31.47 -10.04 -20.68
C SER A 131 -32.97 -9.77 -20.43
N GLN A 132 -33.30 -8.65 -19.74
CA GLN A 132 -34.22 -7.56 -20.17
C GLN A 132 -34.35 -6.40 -19.12
N LEU A 133 -34.75 -5.20 -19.58
CA LEU A 133 -34.76 -3.90 -18.88
C LEU A 133 -35.93 -3.68 -17.88
N GLN A 134 -35.63 -2.92 -16.80
CA GLN A 134 -36.39 -2.13 -15.79
C GLN A 134 -37.95 -2.06 -15.79
N PRO A 135 -38.64 -1.83 -14.63
CA PRO A 135 -38.32 -0.82 -13.59
C PRO A 135 -38.42 -1.28 -12.11
N SER A 136 -38.00 -0.36 -11.22
CA SER A 136 -37.85 -0.53 -9.77
C SER A 136 -39.11 -0.97 -9.01
N PRO A 137 -38.91 -1.66 -7.86
CA PRO A 137 -39.58 -1.21 -6.65
C PRO A 137 -38.66 -1.11 -5.43
N SER A 138 -39.12 -0.25 -4.54
CA SER A 138 -38.65 0.13 -3.21
C SER A 138 -38.38 -1.01 -2.22
N SER A 139 -37.44 -0.71 -1.31
CA SER A 139 -37.34 -1.16 0.10
C SER A 139 -37.37 -2.68 0.38
N ASN A 140 -36.20 -3.25 0.69
CA ASN A 140 -35.92 -4.03 1.91
C ASN A 140 -34.57 -4.76 1.79
N TRP A 141 -33.46 -4.08 2.08
CA TRP A 141 -32.15 -4.73 2.23
C TRP A 141 -31.46 -4.32 3.54
N PHE A 142 -32.06 -4.74 4.65
CA PHE A 142 -31.31 -5.02 5.87
C PHE A 142 -31.49 -6.50 6.20
N SER A 143 -30.71 -7.35 5.54
CA SER A 143 -30.30 -8.62 6.14
C SER A 143 -28.81 -8.50 6.40
N ALA A 144 -28.49 -7.97 7.58
CA ALA A 144 -27.14 -7.95 8.10
C ALA A 144 -26.69 -9.41 8.31
N LYS A 145 -25.98 -9.97 7.32
CA LYS A 145 -25.14 -11.14 7.58
C LYS A 145 -24.08 -10.70 8.57
N SER A 146 -24.22 -11.16 9.80
CA SER A 146 -23.25 -11.02 10.89
C SER A 146 -21.84 -11.26 10.36
N THR A 147 -21.04 -10.21 10.30
CA THR A 147 -19.60 -10.28 10.10
C THR A 147 -19.06 -11.07 11.28
N LYS A 148 -18.63 -12.31 11.06
CA LYS A 148 -18.01 -13.12 12.12
C LYS A 148 -16.85 -12.34 12.72
N MET A 149 -16.88 -12.12 14.03
CA MET A 149 -15.81 -11.47 14.77
C MET A 149 -14.51 -12.27 14.58
N VAL A 150 -13.47 -11.61 14.09
CA VAL A 150 -12.13 -12.19 13.98
C VAL A 150 -11.57 -12.41 15.40
N PRO A 151 -11.22 -13.65 15.80
CA PRO A 151 -10.75 -13.96 17.16
C PRO A 151 -9.47 -13.20 17.53
N LEU A 152 -9.23 -12.97 18.84
CA LEU A 152 -8.00 -12.33 19.35
C LEU A 152 -6.70 -13.06 18.91
N SER A 153 -6.78 -14.36 18.59
CA SER A 153 -5.65 -15.21 18.18
C SER A 153 -5.16 -15.02 16.74
N SER A 154 -5.73 -14.07 15.99
CA SER A 154 -5.47 -13.85 14.55
C SER A 154 -4.56 -12.66 14.24
N VAL A 155 -4.20 -11.84 15.23
CA VAL A 155 -3.32 -10.69 14.99
C VAL A 155 -1.88 -11.14 15.07
N THR A 156 -1.20 -11.11 13.93
CA THR A 156 0.21 -11.51 13.78
C THR A 156 1.17 -10.32 13.77
N SER A 157 0.68 -9.11 13.50
CA SER A 157 1.49 -7.89 13.42
C SER A 157 0.73 -6.62 13.85
N ILE A 158 1.45 -5.51 13.99
CA ILE A 158 0.85 -4.17 14.19
C ILE A 158 -0.14 -3.85 13.06
N ILE A 159 0.22 -4.15 11.80
CA ILE A 159 -0.60 -3.86 10.63
C ILE A 159 -1.92 -4.63 10.68
N ASP A 160 -1.88 -5.92 11.01
CA ASP A 160 -3.08 -6.74 11.18
C ASP A 160 -3.97 -6.21 12.30
N GLY A 161 -3.34 -5.75 13.38
CA GLY A 161 -4.02 -5.11 14.51
C GLY A 161 -4.75 -3.84 14.09
N LEU A 162 -4.08 -2.92 13.38
CA LEU A 162 -4.68 -1.69 12.87
C LEU A 162 -5.80 -1.97 11.87
N LYS A 163 -5.60 -2.92 10.95
CA LYS A 163 -6.62 -3.38 9.98
C LYS A 163 -7.87 -3.89 10.69
N ARG A 164 -7.69 -4.72 11.73
CA ARG A 164 -8.81 -5.21 12.56
C ARG A 164 -9.52 -4.07 13.28
N LEU A 165 -8.79 -3.16 13.92
CA LEU A 165 -9.36 -2.01 14.62
C LEU A 165 -10.12 -1.10 13.66
N TYR A 166 -9.61 -0.90 12.44
CA TYR A 166 -10.32 -0.17 11.40
C TYR A 166 -11.69 -0.77 11.10
N VAL A 167 -11.70 -2.05 10.71
CA VAL A 167 -12.92 -2.74 10.28
C VAL A 167 -13.96 -2.81 11.41
N GLN A 168 -13.51 -3.07 12.64
CA GLN A 168 -14.41 -3.29 13.76
C GLN A 168 -14.88 -2.01 14.46
N LYS A 169 -14.03 -0.99 14.54
CA LYS A 169 -14.27 0.19 15.40
C LYS A 169 -14.41 1.49 14.62
N LEU A 170 -13.53 1.76 13.64
CA LEU A 170 -13.51 3.04 12.93
C LEU A 170 -14.44 3.08 11.70
N LYS A 171 -14.39 2.06 10.84
CA LYS A 171 -15.18 1.97 9.61
C LYS A 171 -16.69 2.12 9.82
N PRO A 172 -17.31 1.55 10.87
CA PRO A 172 -18.74 1.78 11.13
C PRO A 172 -19.07 3.27 11.35
N LEU A 173 -18.20 4.01 12.05
CA LEU A 173 -18.34 5.44 12.28
C LEU A 173 -18.24 6.21 10.96
N GLU A 174 -17.21 5.92 10.15
CA GLU A 174 -17.00 6.54 8.84
C GLU A 174 -18.21 6.36 7.92
N VAL A 175 -18.74 5.14 7.83
CA VAL A 175 -19.91 4.83 6.99
C VAL A 175 -21.17 5.53 7.49
N THR A 176 -21.42 5.50 8.80
CA THR A 176 -22.64 6.08 9.40
C THR A 176 -22.73 7.59 9.17
N TYR A 177 -21.59 8.28 9.26
CA TYR A 177 -21.51 9.73 9.11
C TYR A 177 -20.99 10.17 7.73
N ARG A 178 -20.90 9.26 6.75
CA ARG A 178 -20.49 9.54 5.36
C ARG A 178 -19.12 10.21 5.23
N PHE A 179 -18.17 9.81 6.06
CA PHE A 179 -16.82 10.37 6.07
C PHE A 179 -16.12 10.28 4.70
N ASN A 180 -16.41 9.22 3.95
CA ASN A 180 -15.83 8.98 2.63
C ASN A 180 -16.24 9.99 1.56
N ASP A 181 -17.36 10.69 1.76
CA ASP A 181 -17.85 11.69 0.82
C ASP A 181 -17.20 13.06 1.06
N PHE A 182 -16.78 13.34 2.29
CA PHE A 182 -16.31 14.66 2.73
C PHE A 182 -14.80 14.77 2.91
N VAL A 183 -14.14 13.68 3.32
CA VAL A 183 -12.74 13.75 3.77
C VAL A 183 -11.84 12.83 2.98
N SER A 184 -12.09 11.52 3.01
CA SER A 184 -11.28 10.56 2.26
C SER A 184 -11.95 9.20 2.12
N PRO A 185 -11.71 8.46 1.01
CA PRO A 185 -12.30 7.14 0.78
C PRO A 185 -12.08 6.16 1.94
N LEU A 186 -12.94 5.15 2.05
CA LEU A 186 -12.76 4.07 3.02
C LEU A 186 -11.48 3.29 2.72
N LEU A 187 -10.76 2.89 3.77
CA LEU A 187 -9.55 2.10 3.63
C LEU A 187 -9.90 0.67 3.22
N THR A 188 -9.13 0.15 2.28
CA THR A 188 -9.17 -1.23 1.80
C THR A 188 -8.12 -2.07 2.52
N ASN A 189 -8.23 -3.40 2.43
CA ASN A 189 -7.19 -4.29 2.97
C ASN A 189 -5.83 -3.99 2.34
N SER A 190 -5.79 -3.75 1.03
CA SER A 190 -4.57 -3.37 0.31
C SER A 190 -3.92 -2.08 0.80
N ASP A 191 -4.69 -1.14 1.38
CA ASP A 191 -4.09 0.09 1.95
C ASP A 191 -3.29 -0.21 3.23
N PHE A 192 -3.67 -1.23 4.00
CA PHE A 192 -2.91 -1.69 5.17
C PHE A 192 -1.72 -2.56 4.76
N ASP A 193 -1.96 -3.47 3.80
CA ASP A 193 -1.00 -4.49 3.39
C ASP A 193 0.05 -3.96 2.39
N ALA A 194 -0.16 -2.76 1.83
CA ALA A 194 0.78 -2.12 0.91
C ALA A 194 2.18 -2.07 1.50
N LYS A 195 3.21 -2.27 0.69
CA LYS A 195 4.60 -2.03 1.11
C LYS A 195 4.88 -0.52 1.12
N PRO A 196 5.84 -0.06 1.93
CA PRO A 196 6.29 1.32 1.89
C PRO A 196 6.67 1.76 0.47
N MET A 197 6.24 2.96 0.07
CA MET A 197 6.45 3.48 -1.28
C MET A 197 7.45 4.64 -1.31
N VAL A 198 8.40 4.56 -2.25
CA VAL A 198 9.41 5.59 -2.53
C VAL A 198 9.16 6.18 -3.90
N MET A 199 8.70 7.43 -3.96
CA MET A 199 8.44 8.13 -5.21
C MET A 199 9.66 8.94 -5.65
N LEU A 200 10.06 8.79 -6.92
CA LEU A 200 11.12 9.58 -7.53
C LEU A 200 10.50 10.64 -8.43
N LEU A 201 10.71 11.90 -8.09
CA LEU A 201 10.18 13.05 -8.82
C LEU A 201 11.33 13.97 -9.27
N GLY A 202 11.25 14.49 -10.48
CA GLY A 202 12.26 15.39 -11.03
C GLY A 202 12.09 15.62 -12.51
N GLN A 203 12.79 16.61 -13.05
CA GLN A 203 12.72 16.96 -14.46
C GLN A 203 13.29 15.86 -15.38
N TYR A 204 13.15 16.05 -16.69
CA TYR A 204 13.74 15.14 -17.67
C TYR A 204 15.24 15.01 -17.50
N SER A 205 15.72 13.79 -17.71
CA SER A 205 17.15 13.46 -17.65
C SER A 205 17.81 13.64 -16.28
N THR A 206 17.08 13.88 -15.17
CA THR A 206 17.69 13.94 -13.82
C THR A 206 18.17 12.59 -13.29
N GLY A 207 17.82 11.49 -13.98
CA GLY A 207 18.32 10.14 -13.68
C GLY A 207 17.45 9.30 -12.76
N LYS A 208 16.13 9.55 -12.70
CA LYS A 208 15.17 8.76 -11.88
C LYS A 208 15.22 7.26 -12.17
N THR A 209 15.01 6.86 -13.41
CA THR A 209 15.07 5.45 -13.84
C THR A 209 16.46 4.84 -13.61
N THR A 210 17.53 5.61 -13.87
CA THR A 210 18.90 5.18 -13.59
C THR A 210 19.16 4.99 -12.10
N PHE A 211 18.59 5.84 -11.26
CA PHE A 211 18.70 5.77 -9.80
C PHE A 211 18.04 4.49 -9.27
N ILE A 212 16.83 4.15 -9.74
CA ILE A 212 16.17 2.89 -9.37
C ILE A 212 17.00 1.69 -9.82
N LYS A 213 17.47 1.70 -11.08
CA LYS A 213 18.37 0.66 -11.60
C LYS A 213 19.62 0.51 -10.72
N HIS A 214 20.21 1.61 -10.31
CA HIS A 214 21.41 1.62 -9.47
C HIS A 214 21.17 1.04 -8.07
N LEU A 215 20.00 1.29 -7.48
CA LEU A 215 19.61 0.69 -6.20
C LEU A 215 19.32 -0.81 -6.32
N LEU A 216 18.64 -1.21 -7.39
CA LEU A 216 18.32 -2.62 -7.66
C LEU A 216 19.54 -3.41 -8.19
N LYS A 217 20.61 -2.73 -8.62
CA LYS A 217 21.75 -3.33 -9.34
C LYS A 217 21.35 -4.10 -10.61
N THR A 218 20.11 -3.94 -11.06
CA THR A 218 19.54 -4.55 -12.26
C THR A 218 18.47 -3.64 -12.84
N SER A 219 18.13 -3.85 -14.11
CA SER A 219 17.01 -3.15 -14.75
C SER A 219 15.69 -3.77 -14.34
N TYR A 220 14.60 -3.02 -14.42
CA TYR A 220 13.24 -3.53 -14.24
C TYR A 220 12.48 -3.60 -15.59
N PRO A 221 11.48 -4.49 -15.72
CA PRO A 221 10.66 -4.60 -16.94
C PRO A 221 10.02 -3.27 -17.38
N GLY A 222 10.15 -2.92 -18.66
CA GLY A 222 9.63 -1.65 -19.18
C GLY A 222 10.49 -0.42 -18.89
N ALA A 223 11.62 -0.56 -18.19
CA ALA A 223 12.57 0.54 -18.02
C ALA A 223 13.20 0.97 -19.35
N HIS A 224 13.13 2.27 -19.67
CA HIS A 224 13.79 2.86 -20.82
C HIS A 224 14.70 3.99 -20.36
N ILE A 225 16.01 3.86 -20.59
CA ILE A 225 17.01 4.88 -20.23
C ILE A 225 17.60 5.45 -21.51
N GLY A 226 17.30 6.72 -21.80
CA GLY A 226 17.87 7.43 -22.95
C GLY A 226 18.02 8.94 -22.71
N PRO A 227 18.77 9.64 -23.59
CA PRO A 227 18.97 11.08 -23.51
C PRO A 227 17.69 11.88 -23.86
N GLU A 228 16.79 11.29 -24.64
CA GLU A 228 15.49 11.84 -25.01
C GLU A 228 14.42 11.56 -23.92
N PRO A 229 13.26 12.26 -23.93
CA PRO A 229 12.13 11.96 -23.06
C PRO A 229 11.66 10.51 -23.24
N THR A 230 12.17 9.62 -22.42
CA THR A 230 12.03 8.15 -22.58
C THR A 230 10.97 7.58 -21.66
N THR A 231 10.86 8.09 -20.43
CA THR A 231 9.80 7.72 -19.48
C THR A 231 8.65 8.74 -19.55
N ASP A 232 7.57 8.36 -20.23
CA ASP A 232 6.32 9.12 -20.31
C ASP A 232 5.19 8.53 -19.44
N ARG A 233 5.49 7.48 -18.69
CA ARG A 233 4.56 6.74 -17.82
C ARG A 233 4.92 6.84 -16.35
N PHE A 234 3.90 6.76 -15.50
CA PHE A 234 4.11 6.39 -14.10
C PHE A 234 4.34 4.89 -14.03
N VAL A 235 5.50 4.48 -13.53
CA VAL A 235 5.85 3.07 -13.38
C VAL A 235 6.00 2.74 -11.90
N VAL A 236 5.14 1.86 -11.40
CA VAL A 236 5.29 1.29 -10.06
C VAL A 236 6.17 0.04 -10.19
N VAL A 237 7.34 0.05 -9.57
CA VAL A 237 8.27 -1.08 -9.55
C VAL A 237 8.11 -1.79 -8.21
N MET A 238 7.61 -3.02 -8.24
CA MET A 238 7.31 -3.81 -7.04
C MET A 238 7.72 -5.27 -7.19
N SER A 239 7.75 -5.99 -6.06
CA SER A 239 8.05 -7.42 -6.06
C SER A 239 6.89 -8.20 -6.70
N GLY A 240 7.25 -9.19 -7.51
CA GLY A 240 6.35 -10.20 -8.03
C GLY A 240 7.10 -11.51 -8.31
N PRO A 241 6.36 -12.59 -8.60
CA PRO A 241 6.97 -13.91 -8.83
C PRO A 241 7.82 -13.94 -10.11
N ASP A 242 7.41 -13.19 -11.12
CA ASP A 242 8.00 -13.17 -12.45
C ASP A 242 8.27 -11.74 -12.92
N GLU A 243 9.24 -11.59 -13.82
CA GLU A 243 9.50 -10.34 -14.52
C GLU A 243 8.39 -10.04 -15.53
N ARG A 244 7.55 -9.03 -15.24
CA ARG A 244 6.47 -8.63 -16.15
C ARG A 244 6.09 -7.17 -16.01
N SER A 245 5.56 -6.61 -17.08
CA SER A 245 4.91 -5.30 -17.09
C SER A 245 3.39 -5.47 -17.25
N ILE A 246 2.64 -4.84 -16.35
CA ILE A 246 1.19 -4.90 -16.27
C ILE A 246 0.61 -3.51 -16.60
N PRO A 247 -0.27 -3.39 -17.60
CA PRO A 247 -0.90 -2.12 -17.95
C PRO A 247 -1.76 -1.52 -16.83
N GLY A 248 -1.82 -0.19 -16.77
CA GLY A 248 -2.53 0.58 -15.74
C GLY A 248 -4.02 0.28 -15.64
N ASN A 249 -4.69 0.01 -16.76
CA ASN A 249 -6.11 -0.39 -16.77
C ASN A 249 -6.35 -1.70 -16.00
N THR A 250 -5.40 -2.63 -16.04
CA THR A 250 -5.49 -3.94 -15.38
C THR A 250 -5.19 -3.82 -13.89
N ILE A 251 -4.12 -3.10 -13.52
CA ILE A 251 -3.71 -2.97 -12.12
C ILE A 251 -4.71 -2.14 -11.31
N ALA A 252 -5.38 -1.16 -11.93
CA ALA A 252 -6.34 -0.29 -11.24
C ALA A 252 -7.66 -0.99 -10.87
N VAL A 253 -7.90 -2.22 -11.33
CA VAL A 253 -9.09 -3.03 -10.95
C VAL A 253 -8.74 -4.22 -10.05
N GLN A 254 -7.46 -4.46 -9.78
CA GLN A 254 -7.00 -5.52 -8.88
C GLN A 254 -7.26 -5.12 -7.42
N ALA A 255 -8.07 -5.93 -6.71
CA ALA A 255 -8.50 -5.63 -5.34
C ALA A 255 -7.41 -5.86 -4.29
N ASP A 256 -6.40 -6.66 -4.62
CA ASP A 256 -5.21 -6.93 -3.82
C ASP A 256 -4.14 -5.83 -3.95
N MET A 257 -4.34 -4.86 -4.87
CA MET A 257 -3.39 -3.78 -5.16
C MET A 257 -3.89 -2.42 -4.66
N PRO A 258 -3.02 -1.57 -4.08
CA PRO A 258 -3.42 -0.27 -3.49
C PRO A 258 -3.67 0.84 -4.53
N PHE A 259 -3.89 0.48 -5.80
CA PHE A 259 -3.96 1.39 -6.95
C PHE A 259 -5.36 1.61 -7.49
N SER A 260 -6.39 1.01 -6.88
CA SER A 260 -7.78 1.14 -7.33
C SER A 260 -8.30 2.58 -7.38
N GLY A 261 -7.82 3.44 -6.47
CA GLY A 261 -8.14 4.86 -6.47
C GLY A 261 -7.71 5.61 -7.74
N LEU A 262 -6.73 5.10 -8.50
CA LEU A 262 -6.26 5.74 -9.73
C LEU A 262 -7.29 5.68 -10.87
N THR A 263 -8.32 4.84 -10.77
CA THR A 263 -9.44 4.79 -11.73
C THR A 263 -10.15 6.13 -11.88
N THR A 264 -10.13 6.97 -10.83
CA THR A 264 -10.71 8.32 -10.82
C THR A 264 -10.09 9.28 -11.82
N PHE A 265 -8.82 9.04 -12.23
CA PHE A 265 -8.14 9.85 -13.24
C PHE A 265 -8.48 9.44 -14.69
N GLY A 266 -9.26 8.38 -14.87
CA GLY A 266 -9.80 7.95 -16.16
C GLY A 266 -8.78 7.27 -17.08
N THR A 267 -9.27 6.78 -18.23
CA THR A 267 -8.52 5.95 -19.17
C THR A 267 -7.30 6.66 -19.77
N ALA A 268 -7.36 7.98 -19.94
CA ALA A 268 -6.25 8.78 -20.45
C ALA A 268 -5.01 8.63 -19.56
N PHE A 269 -5.18 8.75 -18.23
CA PHE A 269 -4.11 8.51 -17.28
C PHE A 269 -3.72 7.03 -17.20
N LEU A 270 -4.70 6.13 -17.09
CA LEU A 270 -4.42 4.70 -16.92
C LEU A 270 -3.63 4.09 -18.10
N SER A 271 -3.73 4.67 -19.31
CA SER A 271 -2.89 4.31 -20.47
C SER A 271 -1.41 4.72 -20.32
N LYS A 272 -1.12 5.65 -19.40
CA LYS A 272 0.21 6.16 -19.02
C LYS A 272 0.60 5.72 -17.61
N PHE A 273 -0.04 4.68 -17.09
CA PHE A 273 0.29 4.04 -15.83
C PHE A 273 0.65 2.59 -16.08
N GLU A 274 1.66 2.10 -15.36
CA GLU A 274 2.21 0.77 -15.55
C GLU A 274 2.72 0.22 -14.20
N CYS A 275 2.55 -1.09 -14.00
CA CYS A 275 3.12 -1.79 -12.87
C CYS A 275 4.18 -2.79 -13.39
N SER A 276 5.44 -2.56 -13.04
CA SER A 276 6.56 -3.43 -13.32
C SER A 276 6.81 -4.34 -12.11
N GLN A 277 6.64 -5.64 -12.31
CA GLN A 277 6.87 -6.66 -11.30
C GLN A 277 8.14 -7.44 -11.60
N MET A 278 8.92 -7.75 -10.56
CA MET A 278 10.06 -8.66 -10.65
C MET A 278 10.43 -9.25 -9.29
N PRO A 279 11.00 -10.46 -9.21
CA PRO A 279 11.54 -10.98 -7.98
C PRO A 279 12.83 -10.22 -7.62
N HIS A 280 12.84 -9.55 -6.47
CA HIS A 280 14.02 -8.83 -6.00
C HIS A 280 13.97 -8.61 -4.47
N PRO A 281 15.04 -8.93 -3.70
CA PRO A 281 15.04 -8.82 -2.24
C PRO A 281 14.66 -7.41 -1.72
N LEU A 282 15.19 -6.35 -2.34
CA LEU A 282 14.81 -4.98 -1.96
C LEU A 282 13.31 -4.71 -2.18
N LEU A 283 12.73 -5.25 -3.26
CA LEU A 283 11.32 -5.05 -3.58
C LEU A 283 10.37 -5.88 -2.69
N GLU A 284 10.91 -6.83 -1.92
CA GLU A 284 10.17 -7.53 -0.87
C GLU A 284 9.80 -6.57 0.27
N HIS A 285 10.59 -5.52 0.47
CA HIS A 285 10.43 -4.57 1.57
C HIS A 285 9.90 -3.20 1.14
N ILE A 286 10.18 -2.75 -0.08
CA ILE A 286 9.75 -1.43 -0.58
C ILE A 286 9.23 -1.50 -2.02
N THR A 287 8.44 -0.50 -2.40
CA THR A 287 7.95 -0.30 -3.76
C THR A 287 8.47 1.04 -4.27
N PHE A 288 8.98 1.11 -5.50
CA PHE A 288 9.37 2.38 -6.11
C PHE A 288 8.27 2.90 -7.04
N VAL A 289 8.13 4.22 -7.11
CA VAL A 289 7.30 4.91 -8.10
C VAL A 289 8.19 5.79 -8.96
N ASP A 290 8.48 5.33 -10.17
CA ASP A 290 9.18 6.12 -11.19
C ASP A 290 8.18 7.02 -11.91
N THR A 291 8.30 8.32 -11.69
CA THR A 291 7.42 9.30 -12.34
C THR A 291 7.97 9.74 -13.70
N PRO A 292 7.10 10.14 -14.65
CA PRO A 292 7.54 10.84 -15.85
C PRO A 292 8.37 12.08 -15.51
N GLY A 293 9.33 12.43 -16.36
CA GLY A 293 10.05 13.70 -16.22
C GLY A 293 9.09 14.89 -16.17
N VAL A 294 9.30 15.84 -15.26
CA VAL A 294 8.55 17.10 -15.29
C VAL A 294 9.04 17.94 -16.48
N LEU A 295 8.11 18.41 -17.31
CA LEU A 295 8.43 19.13 -18.55
C LEU A 295 8.90 20.55 -18.23
N SER A 296 9.82 21.06 -19.03
CA SER A 296 10.31 22.44 -18.94
C SER A 296 9.63 23.25 -20.04
N GLY A 297 8.50 23.89 -19.73
CA GLY A 297 7.84 24.87 -20.59
C GLY A 297 6.40 24.55 -21.00
N GLU A 298 5.66 25.60 -21.34
CA GLU A 298 4.20 25.58 -21.51
C GLU A 298 3.70 24.81 -22.73
N LYS A 299 4.50 24.74 -23.82
CA LYS A 299 4.17 24.00 -25.05
C LYS A 299 4.23 22.49 -24.90
N GLN A 300 4.97 21.99 -23.93
CA GLN A 300 5.04 20.56 -23.65
C GLN A 300 3.93 20.13 -22.68
N ARG A 301 3.48 21.03 -21.80
CA ARG A 301 2.36 20.79 -20.87
C ARG A 301 1.07 20.36 -21.57
N THR A 302 0.78 20.92 -22.75
CA THR A 302 -0.42 20.58 -23.54
C THR A 302 -0.40 19.16 -24.13
N GLN A 303 0.73 18.42 -24.03
CA GLN A 303 0.81 17.04 -24.51
C GLN A 303 0.24 16.01 -23.54
N ARG A 304 0.05 16.34 -22.25
CA ARG A 304 -0.53 15.40 -21.28
C ARG A 304 -2.05 15.45 -21.33
N ALA A 305 -2.67 14.32 -21.63
CA ALA A 305 -4.13 14.15 -21.60
C ALA A 305 -4.70 13.93 -20.18
N TYR A 306 -3.92 14.18 -19.13
CA TYR A 306 -4.31 13.95 -17.73
C TYR A 306 -3.67 14.99 -16.79
N ALA A 307 -4.28 15.19 -15.62
CA ALA A 307 -3.82 16.12 -14.60
C ALA A 307 -2.60 15.56 -13.84
N PHE A 308 -1.39 15.84 -14.33
CA PHE A 308 -0.15 15.33 -13.75
C PHE A 308 0.05 15.73 -12.27
N THR A 309 -0.32 16.95 -11.89
CA THR A 309 -0.21 17.45 -10.52
C THR A 309 -1.07 16.64 -9.56
N ASP A 310 -2.29 16.31 -9.98
CA ASP A 310 -3.28 15.66 -9.12
C ASP A 310 -2.92 14.19 -8.92
N VAL A 311 -2.44 13.54 -9.98
CA VAL A 311 -1.87 12.19 -9.90
C VAL A 311 -0.63 12.18 -8.99
N THR A 312 0.27 13.16 -9.14
CA THR A 312 1.47 13.25 -8.30
C THR A 312 1.10 13.47 -6.84
N SER A 313 0.11 14.33 -6.56
CA SER A 313 -0.42 14.56 -5.22
C SER A 313 -1.05 13.28 -4.63
N TRP A 314 -1.76 12.50 -5.44
CA TRP A 314 -2.31 11.20 -5.04
C TRP A 314 -1.21 10.21 -4.63
N PHE A 315 -0.15 10.08 -5.43
CA PHE A 315 0.99 9.23 -5.05
C PHE A 315 1.71 9.79 -3.83
N ALA A 316 1.90 11.11 -3.75
CA ALA A 316 2.49 11.76 -2.61
C ALA A 316 1.72 11.40 -1.34
N ALA A 317 0.39 11.43 -1.32
CA ALA A 317 -0.40 11.06 -0.14
C ALA A 317 -0.14 9.61 0.33
N LYS A 318 0.16 8.69 -0.59
CA LYS A 318 0.41 7.26 -0.27
C LYS A 318 1.87 6.90 -0.05
N CYS A 319 2.82 7.70 -0.52
CA CYS A 319 4.24 7.41 -0.39
C CYS A 319 4.78 7.73 1.01
N ASP A 320 5.77 6.95 1.42
CA ASP A 320 6.49 7.10 2.69
C ASP A 320 7.76 7.95 2.53
N LEU A 321 8.32 8.01 1.32
CA LEU A 321 9.44 8.87 0.95
C LEU A 321 9.24 9.45 -0.45
N ILE A 322 9.59 10.73 -0.62
CA ILE A 322 9.61 11.41 -1.92
C ILE A 322 11.02 11.92 -2.18
N LEU A 323 11.69 11.37 -3.19
CA LEU A 323 12.99 11.83 -3.65
C LEU A 323 12.82 12.87 -4.75
N LEU A 324 13.23 14.11 -4.49
CA LEU A 324 13.32 15.18 -5.50
C LEU A 324 14.71 15.16 -6.15
N LEU A 325 14.81 14.70 -7.38
CA LEU A 325 16.07 14.58 -8.11
C LEU A 325 16.36 15.82 -8.95
N PHE A 326 17.57 16.36 -8.78
CA PHE A 326 18.12 17.49 -9.53
C PHE A 326 19.42 17.09 -10.23
N ASP A 327 19.68 17.71 -11.38
CA ASP A 327 20.95 17.61 -12.12
C ASP A 327 21.68 18.97 -12.01
N PRO A 328 22.92 19.02 -11.48
CA PRO A 328 23.71 20.24 -11.35
C PRO A 328 23.87 21.04 -12.64
N HIS A 329 23.87 20.38 -13.79
CA HIS A 329 23.99 21.05 -15.09
C HIS A 329 22.69 21.71 -15.54
N LYS A 330 21.55 21.29 -14.97
CA LYS A 330 20.20 21.73 -15.37
C LYS A 330 19.38 22.06 -14.12
N LEU A 331 19.89 22.96 -13.28
CA LEU A 331 19.27 23.32 -12.00
C LEU A 331 18.06 24.29 -12.14
N ASP A 332 17.45 24.38 -13.32
CA ASP A 332 16.33 25.29 -13.53
C ASP A 332 15.05 24.71 -12.89
N VAL A 333 14.50 25.35 -11.85
CA VAL A 333 13.21 24.93 -11.28
C VAL A 333 12.09 25.56 -12.10
N SER A 334 11.69 24.86 -13.16
CA SER A 334 10.63 25.31 -14.06
C SER A 334 9.31 25.59 -13.33
N ASP A 335 8.45 26.46 -13.88
CA ASP A 335 7.16 26.78 -13.23
C ASP A 335 6.23 25.56 -13.12
N GLU A 336 6.34 24.60 -14.04
CA GLU A 336 5.66 23.32 -13.91
C GLU A 336 6.19 22.54 -12.71
N PHE A 337 7.51 22.48 -12.53
CA PHE A 337 8.09 21.78 -11.39
C PHE A 337 7.76 22.46 -10.06
N LYS A 338 7.73 23.80 -10.01
CA LYS A 338 7.23 24.55 -8.84
C LYS A 338 5.80 24.18 -8.49
N ARG A 339 4.90 24.08 -9.49
CA ARG A 339 3.51 23.66 -9.28
C ARG A 339 3.43 22.23 -8.74
N VAL A 340 4.22 21.31 -9.27
CA VAL A 340 4.25 19.93 -8.79
C VAL A 340 4.79 19.88 -7.35
N ILE A 341 5.89 20.56 -7.03
CA ILE A 341 6.40 20.64 -5.65
C ILE A 341 5.36 21.27 -4.72
N SER A 342 4.65 22.31 -5.18
CA SER A 342 3.57 22.93 -4.39
C SER A 342 2.40 21.98 -4.12
N SER A 343 2.14 21.00 -5.01
CA SER A 343 1.13 19.96 -4.79
C SER A 343 1.55 18.90 -3.76
N LEU A 344 2.80 18.93 -3.28
CA LEU A 344 3.32 18.08 -2.21
C LEU A 344 3.21 18.72 -0.82
N ARG A 345 2.65 19.94 -0.71
CA ARG A 345 2.47 20.62 0.58
C ARG A 345 1.73 19.76 1.59
N GLY A 346 2.18 19.76 2.83
CA GLY A 346 1.65 18.89 3.88
C GLY A 346 2.28 17.49 3.89
N HIS A 347 3.26 17.26 3.02
CA HIS A 347 4.08 16.06 2.98
C HIS A 347 5.58 16.38 3.04
N ASP A 348 5.93 17.56 3.53
CA ASP A 348 7.30 18.09 3.55
C ASP A 348 8.23 17.19 4.38
N ASP A 349 7.72 16.56 5.43
CA ASP A 349 8.42 15.66 6.34
C ASP A 349 9.04 14.44 5.65
N LYS A 350 8.42 13.97 4.56
CA LYS A 350 8.88 12.83 3.77
C LYS A 350 9.63 13.20 2.49
N ILE A 351 9.83 14.49 2.23
CA ILE A 351 10.60 14.91 1.07
C ILE A 351 12.09 14.82 1.40
N ARG A 352 12.87 14.32 0.45
CA ARG A 352 14.33 14.35 0.47
C ARG A 352 14.83 14.78 -0.89
N VAL A 353 15.93 15.51 -0.92
CA VAL A 353 16.48 16.07 -2.16
C VAL A 353 17.70 15.27 -2.55
N VAL A 354 17.85 14.95 -3.84
CA VAL A 354 19.03 14.27 -4.38
C VAL A 354 19.61 15.15 -5.47
N LEU A 355 20.82 15.66 -5.24
CA LEU A 355 21.61 16.35 -6.26
C LEU A 355 22.47 15.31 -6.98
N ASN A 356 21.91 14.73 -8.04
CA ASN A 356 22.48 13.61 -8.78
C ASN A 356 23.49 14.08 -9.83
N LYS A 357 24.43 13.23 -10.26
CA LYS A 357 25.49 13.55 -11.23
C LYS A 357 26.44 14.67 -10.76
N ALA A 358 26.67 14.76 -9.45
CA ALA A 358 27.57 15.73 -8.86
C ALA A 358 29.04 15.56 -9.31
N ASP A 359 29.42 14.35 -9.73
CA ASP A 359 30.73 14.00 -10.29
C ASP A 359 31.08 14.68 -11.61
N LYS A 360 30.10 15.36 -12.23
CA LYS A 360 30.29 16.05 -13.51
C LYS A 360 30.72 17.50 -13.39
N ILE A 361 30.75 18.06 -12.18
CA ILE A 361 31.15 19.45 -11.93
C ILE A 361 32.24 19.51 -10.86
N ASP A 362 33.04 20.57 -10.89
CA ASP A 362 34.04 20.81 -9.86
C ASP A 362 33.39 21.23 -8.52
N THR A 363 34.17 21.18 -7.45
CA THR A 363 33.71 21.48 -6.09
C THR A 363 33.20 22.92 -5.93
N GLN A 364 33.79 23.92 -6.61
CA GLN A 364 33.35 25.31 -6.48
C GLN A 364 31.99 25.52 -7.17
N GLN A 365 31.83 24.95 -8.36
CA GLN A 365 30.56 24.94 -9.08
C GLN A 365 29.51 24.18 -8.28
N LEU A 366 29.86 23.06 -7.65
CA LEU A 366 28.96 22.29 -6.81
C LEU A 366 28.40 23.12 -5.65
N MET A 367 29.24 23.88 -4.94
CA MET A 367 28.79 24.75 -3.87
C MET A 367 27.86 25.87 -4.35
N ARG A 368 28.12 26.44 -5.54
CA ARG A 368 27.23 27.44 -6.16
C ARG A 368 25.88 26.85 -6.52
N VAL A 369 25.88 25.69 -7.15
CA VAL A 369 24.67 24.94 -7.56
C VAL A 369 23.86 24.55 -6.33
N TYR A 370 24.51 24.04 -5.29
CA TYR A 370 23.88 23.70 -4.02
C TYR A 370 23.20 24.91 -3.37
N GLY A 371 23.90 26.04 -3.28
CA GLY A 371 23.34 27.28 -2.74
C GLY A 371 22.12 27.77 -3.54
N ALA A 372 22.20 27.73 -4.87
CA ALA A 372 21.09 28.09 -5.74
C ALA A 372 19.88 27.15 -5.58
N LEU A 373 20.12 25.84 -5.41
CA LEU A 373 19.08 24.84 -5.17
C LEU A 373 18.34 25.11 -3.87
N MET A 374 19.09 25.29 -2.78
CA MET A 374 18.50 25.55 -1.46
C MET A 374 17.70 26.86 -1.44
N TRP A 375 18.22 27.90 -2.09
CA TRP A 375 17.50 29.15 -2.27
C TRP A 375 16.18 28.98 -3.04
N SER A 376 16.20 28.21 -4.13
CA SER A 376 14.99 27.95 -4.91
C SER A 376 13.99 27.09 -4.16
N LEU A 377 14.44 26.03 -3.48
CA LEU A 377 13.58 25.14 -2.71
C LEU A 377 12.94 25.86 -1.51
N GLY A 378 13.70 26.69 -0.80
CA GLY A 378 13.17 27.50 0.31
C GLY A 378 12.01 28.39 -0.11
N LYS A 379 12.06 28.97 -1.31
CA LYS A 379 10.96 29.78 -1.86
C LYS A 379 9.71 28.96 -2.23
N VAL A 380 9.88 27.71 -2.66
CA VAL A 380 8.79 26.89 -3.22
C VAL A 380 8.11 26.06 -2.13
N LEU A 381 8.88 25.39 -1.27
CA LEU A 381 8.36 24.55 -0.20
C LEU A 381 7.72 25.38 0.92
N ASN A 382 8.20 26.61 1.16
CA ASN A 382 7.66 27.51 2.17
C ASN A 382 7.57 26.85 3.57
N THR A 383 8.57 26.03 3.90
CA THR A 383 8.76 25.42 5.22
C THR A 383 9.95 26.07 5.90
N PRO A 384 9.90 26.33 7.23
CA PRO A 384 11.06 26.81 7.98
C PRO A 384 12.15 25.73 8.12
N GLU A 385 11.83 24.47 7.85
CA GLU A 385 12.75 23.34 7.99
C GLU A 385 13.66 23.19 6.78
N VAL A 386 14.95 22.95 7.03
CA VAL A 386 15.93 22.74 5.96
C VAL A 386 15.86 21.29 5.48
N MET A 387 15.63 21.11 4.19
CA MET A 387 15.58 19.79 3.56
C MET A 387 16.96 19.12 3.53
N ARG A 388 17.04 17.83 3.87
CA ARG A 388 18.25 17.01 3.66
C ARG A 388 18.45 16.81 2.15
N VAL A 389 19.64 17.17 1.67
CA VAL A 389 20.08 17.01 0.28
C VAL A 389 21.19 15.98 0.22
N TYR A 390 21.02 14.88 -0.50
CA TYR A 390 22.08 13.91 -0.77
C TYR A 390 22.83 14.29 -2.05
N ILE A 391 24.15 14.40 -1.97
CA ILE A 391 24.99 14.83 -3.10
C ILE A 391 25.79 13.65 -3.63
N GLY A 392 25.64 13.32 -4.91
CA GLY A 392 26.43 12.22 -5.48
C GLY A 392 26.09 11.89 -6.92
N SER A 393 26.58 10.74 -7.39
CA SER A 393 26.29 10.20 -8.72
C SER A 393 25.74 8.79 -8.60
N PHE A 394 24.42 8.64 -8.73
CA PHE A 394 23.71 7.40 -8.46
C PHE A 394 23.54 6.61 -9.77
N ASN A 395 24.63 6.04 -10.25
CA ASN A 395 24.68 5.20 -11.43
C ASN A 395 25.82 4.17 -11.32
N ASP A 396 25.89 3.23 -12.26
CA ASP A 396 26.86 2.12 -12.21
C ASP A 396 28.23 2.49 -12.80
N LYS A 397 28.45 3.75 -13.18
CA LYS A 397 29.74 4.22 -13.72
C LYS A 397 30.66 4.61 -12.56
N PRO A 398 31.98 4.43 -12.73
CA PRO A 398 32.94 4.91 -11.75
C PRO A 398 32.84 6.43 -11.62
N ILE A 399 33.03 6.93 -10.39
CA ILE A 399 33.12 8.37 -10.10
C ILE A 399 34.29 8.94 -10.90
N ASN A 400 34.07 10.10 -11.53
CA ASN A 400 35.13 10.79 -12.23
C ASN A 400 36.10 11.45 -11.23
N ASP A 401 37.10 10.68 -10.81
CA ASP A 401 38.12 11.10 -9.83
C ASP A 401 38.88 12.35 -10.28
N ALA A 402 39.04 12.57 -11.60
CA ALA A 402 39.75 13.72 -12.15
C ALA A 402 38.99 15.06 -11.98
N VAL A 403 37.65 15.02 -11.93
CA VAL A 403 36.80 16.22 -11.79
C VAL A 403 36.41 16.45 -10.33
N SER A 404 36.12 15.37 -9.60
CA SER A 404 35.61 15.43 -8.23
C SER A 404 36.71 15.73 -7.20
N GLY A 405 37.95 15.36 -7.52
CA GLY A 405 39.05 15.35 -6.56
C GLY A 405 38.84 14.36 -5.41
N PRO A 406 39.84 14.18 -4.52
CA PRO A 406 39.75 13.21 -3.42
C PRO A 406 38.65 13.55 -2.41
N ILE A 407 38.42 14.85 -2.15
CA ILE A 407 37.38 15.32 -1.21
C ILE A 407 35.98 15.07 -1.77
N GLY A 408 35.77 15.25 -3.08
CA GLY A 408 34.47 15.02 -3.70
C GLY A 408 34.07 13.55 -3.68
N LYS A 409 35.02 12.64 -3.89
CA LYS A 409 34.77 11.19 -3.85
C LYS A 409 34.30 10.73 -2.47
N GLU A 410 35.05 11.07 -1.42
CA GLU A 410 34.69 10.70 -0.05
C GLU A 410 33.33 11.28 0.35
N LEU A 411 33.04 12.53 -0.04
CA LEU A 411 31.73 13.14 0.17
C LEU A 411 30.62 12.34 -0.53
N PHE A 412 30.79 12.01 -1.81
CA PHE A 412 29.75 11.30 -2.57
C PHE A 412 29.50 9.89 -2.04
N GLU A 413 30.54 9.16 -1.66
CA GLU A 413 30.42 7.82 -1.05
C GLU A 413 29.67 7.91 0.28
N LYS A 414 30.05 8.85 1.15
CA LYS A 414 29.37 9.06 2.43
C LYS A 414 27.90 9.47 2.28
N GLU A 415 27.60 10.35 1.33
CA GLU A 415 26.23 10.79 1.05
C GLU A 415 25.37 9.67 0.41
N GLN A 416 26.00 8.77 -0.36
CA GLN A 416 25.34 7.55 -0.86
C GLN A 416 25.03 6.58 0.28
N ASP A 417 25.97 6.38 1.20
CA ASP A 417 25.77 5.52 2.37
C ASP A 417 24.66 6.05 3.29
N ASP A 418 24.65 7.37 3.55
CA ASP A 418 23.59 8.04 4.29
C ASP A 418 22.22 7.81 3.64
N LEU A 419 22.13 7.98 2.31
CA LEU A 419 20.88 7.74 1.58
C LEU A 419 20.45 6.28 1.66
N LEU A 420 21.38 5.34 1.50
CA LEU A 420 21.09 3.90 1.62
C LEU A 420 20.63 3.54 3.03
N SER A 421 21.22 4.14 4.07
CA SER A 421 20.77 3.98 5.45
C SER A 421 19.34 4.50 5.61
N ASP A 422 19.06 5.69 5.10
CA ASP A 422 17.71 6.25 5.17
C ASP A 422 16.68 5.40 4.41
N LEU A 423 17.05 4.83 3.25
CA LEU A 423 16.21 3.91 2.48
C LEU A 423 15.93 2.60 3.24
N LYS A 424 16.94 2.04 3.92
CA LYS A 424 16.80 0.84 4.75
C LYS A 424 15.89 1.07 5.96
N ASP A 425 15.88 2.28 6.50
CA ASP A 425 15.01 2.65 7.63
C ASP A 425 13.56 2.93 7.22
N ILE A 426 13.25 3.02 5.92
CA ILE A 426 11.90 3.35 5.44
C ILE A 426 10.84 2.39 5.98
N PRO A 427 10.99 1.05 5.90
CA PRO A 427 9.94 0.15 6.37
C PRO A 427 9.62 0.33 7.85
N LYS A 428 10.65 0.56 8.67
CA LYS A 428 10.51 0.90 10.08
C LYS A 428 9.74 2.20 10.28
N LYS A 429 10.18 3.29 9.62
CA LYS A 429 9.52 4.62 9.68
C LYS A 429 8.08 4.58 9.13
N ALA A 430 7.82 3.77 8.11
CA ALA A 430 6.50 3.61 7.49
C ALA A 430 5.50 2.95 8.45
N CYS A 431 5.93 1.96 9.24
CA CYS A 431 5.09 1.36 10.27
C CYS A 431 4.64 2.42 11.30
N ASP A 432 5.57 3.21 11.82
CA ASP A 432 5.27 4.30 12.77
C ASP A 432 4.36 5.37 12.15
N ARG A 433 4.63 5.74 10.89
CA ARG A 433 3.80 6.67 10.13
C ARG A 433 2.37 6.15 9.98
N ARG A 434 2.17 4.88 9.65
CA ARG A 434 0.84 4.27 9.52
C ARG A 434 0.05 4.33 10.81
N ILE A 435 0.68 4.08 11.95
CA ILE A 435 0.04 4.23 13.25
C ILE A 435 -0.42 5.68 13.44
N ASN A 436 0.45 6.65 13.17
CA ASN A 436 0.14 8.07 13.32
C ASN A 436 -0.99 8.52 12.38
N GLU A 437 -0.96 8.13 11.12
CA GLU A 437 -2.01 8.45 10.14
C GLU A 437 -3.34 7.79 10.49
N PHE A 438 -3.31 6.55 11.00
CA PHE A 438 -4.51 5.87 11.49
C PHE A 438 -5.14 6.62 12.67
N VAL A 439 -4.32 7.09 13.61
CA VAL A 439 -4.75 7.88 14.76
C VAL A 439 -5.30 9.25 14.32
N LYS A 440 -4.63 9.95 13.39
CA LYS A 440 -5.13 11.21 12.81
C LYS A 440 -6.49 11.01 12.14
N ARG A 441 -6.62 9.97 11.31
CA ARG A 441 -7.88 9.62 10.64
C ARG A 441 -9.00 9.34 11.63
N ALA A 442 -8.72 8.59 12.70
CA ALA A 442 -9.70 8.30 13.74
C ALA A 442 -10.20 9.58 14.43
N ARG A 443 -9.31 10.53 14.75
CA ARG A 443 -9.71 11.84 15.29
C ARG A 443 -10.56 12.64 14.29
N ALA A 444 -10.11 12.73 13.03
CA ALA A 444 -10.86 13.42 11.97
C ALA A 444 -12.28 12.83 11.80
N ALA A 445 -12.41 11.50 11.79
CA ALA A 445 -13.72 10.84 11.69
C ALA A 445 -14.64 11.12 12.89
N LYS A 446 -14.09 11.21 14.11
CA LYS A 446 -14.86 11.63 15.30
C LYS A 446 -15.35 13.07 15.18
N ILE A 447 -14.49 13.99 14.78
CA ILE A 447 -14.83 15.41 14.62
C ILE A 447 -15.89 15.57 13.53
N HIS A 448 -15.71 14.89 12.40
CA HIS A 448 -16.71 14.82 11.33
C HIS A 448 -18.07 14.33 11.83
N ALA A 449 -18.09 13.24 12.62
CA ALA A 449 -19.32 12.72 13.22
C ALA A 449 -20.01 13.75 14.13
N TYR A 450 -19.25 14.52 14.92
CA TYR A 450 -19.80 15.61 15.73
C TYR A 450 -20.37 16.74 14.88
N ILE A 451 -19.66 17.17 13.83
CA ILE A 451 -20.11 18.21 12.90
C ILE A 451 -21.43 17.80 12.25
N ILE A 452 -21.48 16.62 11.62
CA ILE A 452 -22.69 16.11 10.95
C ILE A 452 -23.86 15.99 11.93
N SER A 453 -23.60 15.47 13.13
CA SER A 453 -24.63 15.33 14.16
C SER A 453 -25.14 16.67 14.69
N HIS A 454 -24.26 17.66 14.83
CA HIS A 454 -24.60 19.02 15.24
C HIS A 454 -25.47 19.70 14.19
N LEU A 455 -25.07 19.64 12.91
CA LEU A 455 -25.88 20.17 11.81
C LEU A 455 -27.27 19.52 11.78
N LYS A 456 -27.36 18.21 11.99
CA LYS A 456 -28.65 17.50 12.09
C LYS A 456 -29.48 17.95 13.30
N LYS A 457 -28.84 18.26 14.44
CA LYS A 457 -29.49 18.73 15.67
C LYS A 457 -30.09 20.13 15.51
N GLU A 458 -29.44 20.99 14.73
CA GLU A 458 -29.91 22.37 14.47
C GLU A 458 -31.04 22.45 13.43
N MET A 459 -31.37 21.35 12.72
CA MET A 459 -32.45 21.34 11.73
C MET A 459 -33.85 21.38 12.39
N PRO A 460 -34.78 22.21 11.89
CA PRO A 460 -36.14 22.28 12.42
C PRO A 460 -36.95 21.02 12.05
N ALA A 461 -37.83 20.58 12.95
CA ALA A 461 -38.57 19.33 12.79
C ALA A 461 -39.60 19.35 11.62
N MET A 462 -40.26 20.48 11.37
CA MET A 462 -41.38 20.55 10.42
C MET A 462 -41.19 21.59 9.30
N ILE A 463 -41.16 22.89 9.62
CA ILE A 463 -41.25 23.98 8.64
C ILE A 463 -39.91 24.73 8.54
N GLY A 464 -39.59 25.24 7.34
CA GLY A 464 -38.42 26.12 7.13
C GLY A 464 -37.09 25.39 6.93
N LYS A 465 -37.10 24.07 6.71
CA LYS A 465 -35.89 23.24 6.57
C LYS A 465 -34.91 23.76 5.53
N ALA A 466 -35.38 24.16 4.34
CA ALA A 466 -34.51 24.69 3.29
C ALA A 466 -33.80 25.99 3.72
N LYS A 467 -34.53 26.94 4.32
CA LYS A 467 -33.96 28.19 4.82
C LYS A 467 -33.00 27.97 5.99
N ALA A 468 -33.32 27.04 6.89
CA ALA A 468 -32.45 26.67 8.01
C ALA A 468 -31.16 26.00 7.53
N GLN A 469 -31.25 25.07 6.58
CA GLN A 469 -30.09 24.43 5.96
C GLN A 469 -29.19 25.47 5.30
N GLN A 470 -29.74 26.38 4.48
CA GLN A 470 -28.93 27.42 3.87
C GLN A 470 -28.21 28.29 4.92
N LYS A 471 -28.93 28.68 5.98
CA LYS A 471 -28.33 29.45 7.09
C LYS A 471 -27.19 28.70 7.78
N LEU A 472 -27.32 27.39 7.99
CA LEU A 472 -26.25 26.56 8.58
C LEU A 472 -25.03 26.46 7.66
N ILE A 473 -25.25 26.31 6.35
CA ILE A 473 -24.19 26.27 5.35
C ILE A 473 -23.48 27.62 5.24
N ASP A 474 -24.23 28.72 5.26
CA ASP A 474 -23.68 30.08 5.20
C ASP A 474 -22.81 30.39 6.43
N ASN A 475 -23.24 29.93 7.62
CA ASN A 475 -22.57 30.11 8.91
C ASN A 475 -21.70 28.91 9.34
N LEU A 476 -21.20 28.11 8.40
CA LEU A 476 -20.55 26.82 8.73
C LEU A 476 -19.34 26.98 9.67
N GLU A 477 -18.53 28.01 9.49
CA GLU A 477 -17.40 28.34 10.38
C GLU A 477 -17.86 28.59 11.82
N GLY A 478 -18.97 29.31 11.99
CA GLY A 478 -19.58 29.54 13.30
C GLY A 478 -20.12 28.25 13.93
N GLU A 479 -20.67 27.35 13.12
CA GLU A 479 -21.13 26.03 13.59
C GLU A 479 -19.94 25.14 14.01
N PHE A 480 -18.82 25.15 13.28
CA PHE A 480 -17.60 24.45 13.69
C PHE A 480 -17.10 24.98 15.03
N GLY A 481 -17.09 26.30 15.24
CA GLY A 481 -16.72 26.90 16.52
C GLY A 481 -17.64 26.54 17.69
N LYS A 482 -18.92 26.20 17.45
CA LYS A 482 -19.82 25.65 18.49
C LYS A 482 -19.41 24.22 18.84
N VAL A 483 -19.23 23.36 17.83
CA VAL A 483 -18.80 21.96 18.01
C VAL A 483 -17.47 21.89 18.75
N GLN A 484 -16.53 22.75 18.37
CA GLN A 484 -15.22 22.86 19.03
C GLN A 484 -15.34 23.12 20.53
N ARG A 485 -16.20 24.06 20.94
CA ARG A 485 -16.41 24.43 22.35
C ARG A 485 -17.21 23.38 23.12
N GLU A 486 -18.25 22.80 22.51
CA GLU A 486 -19.09 21.79 23.16
C GLU A 486 -18.29 20.52 23.49
N PHE A 487 -17.41 20.09 22.58
CA PHE A 487 -16.65 18.84 22.72
C PHE A 487 -15.17 19.02 23.07
N HIS A 488 -14.72 20.26 23.32
CA HIS A 488 -13.34 20.58 23.72
C HIS A 488 -12.29 20.07 22.71
N LEU A 489 -12.54 20.29 21.42
CA LEU A 489 -11.74 19.74 20.34
C LEU A 489 -10.62 20.72 19.91
N PRO A 490 -9.44 20.22 19.52
CA PRO A 490 -8.37 21.06 18.98
C PRO A 490 -8.81 21.70 17.64
N PRO A 491 -8.55 23.01 17.43
CA PRO A 491 -8.92 23.67 16.17
C PRO A 491 -8.19 23.08 14.96
N GLY A 492 -6.95 22.63 15.13
CA GLY A 492 -6.13 22.08 14.04
C GLY A 492 -6.59 20.73 13.50
N ASP A 493 -7.52 20.05 14.18
CA ASP A 493 -8.08 18.78 13.71
C ASP A 493 -9.39 18.98 12.90
N PHE A 494 -9.89 20.22 12.75
CA PHE A 494 -11.08 20.52 11.95
C PHE A 494 -10.75 20.56 10.44
N PRO A 495 -11.70 20.14 9.58
CA PRO A 495 -11.51 20.21 8.13
C PRO A 495 -11.57 21.66 7.64
N ASP A 496 -11.06 21.88 6.42
CA ASP A 496 -11.22 23.16 5.71
C ASP A 496 -12.70 23.47 5.51
N VAL A 497 -13.11 24.67 5.92
CA VAL A 497 -14.53 25.07 5.95
C VAL A 497 -15.10 25.18 4.54
N GLU A 498 -14.35 25.73 3.59
CA GLU A 498 -14.85 25.96 2.23
C GLU A 498 -14.99 24.65 1.46
N HIS A 499 -13.98 23.77 1.55
CA HIS A 499 -14.07 22.44 0.96
C HIS A 499 -15.23 21.61 1.54
N PHE A 500 -15.44 21.70 2.86
CA PHE A 500 -16.57 21.05 3.51
C PHE A 500 -17.91 21.63 3.04
N ARG A 501 -18.00 22.97 2.89
CA ARG A 501 -19.19 23.69 2.43
C ARG A 501 -19.58 23.27 1.02
N GLU A 502 -18.62 23.19 0.10
CA GLU A 502 -18.82 22.74 -1.29
C GLU A 502 -19.47 21.36 -1.34
N THR A 503 -18.93 20.42 -0.58
CA THR A 503 -19.46 19.06 -0.49
C THR A 503 -20.84 19.04 0.17
N LEU A 504 -21.01 19.76 1.28
CA LEU A 504 -22.25 19.82 2.07
C LEU A 504 -23.45 20.34 1.26
N ASN A 505 -23.22 21.25 0.31
CA ASN A 505 -24.26 21.77 -0.59
C ASN A 505 -24.98 20.67 -1.39
N GLY A 506 -24.30 19.55 -1.68
CA GLY A 506 -24.89 18.40 -2.35
C GLY A 506 -25.82 17.54 -1.49
N TYR A 507 -25.94 17.83 -0.19
CA TYR A 507 -26.66 16.98 0.77
C TYR A 507 -27.89 17.67 1.38
N ASN A 508 -28.83 16.85 1.84
CA ASN A 508 -29.93 17.30 2.69
C ASN A 508 -29.58 16.99 4.15
N ILE A 509 -29.34 18.05 4.94
CA ILE A 509 -28.91 17.94 6.35
C ILE A 509 -29.96 17.20 7.20
N ASP A 510 -31.24 17.29 6.84
CA ASP A 510 -32.31 16.57 7.55
C ASP A 510 -32.23 15.04 7.37
N LYS A 511 -31.47 14.55 6.38
CA LYS A 511 -31.25 13.10 6.20
C LYS A 511 -30.02 12.57 6.94
N PHE A 512 -29.27 13.42 7.62
CA PHE A 512 -28.13 12.98 8.41
C PHE A 512 -28.54 12.23 9.68
N GLU A 513 -27.63 11.37 10.12
CA GLU A 513 -27.76 10.61 11.35
C GLU A 513 -27.57 11.52 12.57
N LYS A 514 -28.32 11.24 13.64
CA LYS A 514 -28.06 11.85 14.95
C LYS A 514 -26.79 11.28 15.56
N LEU A 515 -26.24 11.95 16.57
CA LEU A 515 -25.08 11.44 17.30
C LEU A 515 -25.39 10.09 17.95
N LYS A 516 -24.50 9.11 17.77
CA LYS A 516 -24.55 7.78 18.38
C LYS A 516 -23.41 7.66 19.40
N PRO A 517 -23.63 7.98 20.69
CA PRO A 517 -22.55 8.04 21.68
C PRO A 517 -21.74 6.76 21.80
N LYS A 518 -22.37 5.58 21.64
CA LYS A 518 -21.68 4.28 21.67
C LYS A 518 -20.59 4.15 20.60
N MET A 519 -20.81 4.69 19.41
CA MET A 519 -19.82 4.62 18.32
C MET A 519 -18.63 5.53 18.59
N ILE A 520 -18.89 6.73 19.14
CA ILE A 520 -17.85 7.65 19.60
C ILE A 520 -17.01 7.00 20.70
N GLN A 521 -17.67 6.43 21.72
CA GLN A 521 -16.99 5.73 22.81
C GLN A 521 -16.14 4.56 22.29
N THR A 522 -16.63 3.81 21.29
CA THR A 522 -15.88 2.72 20.68
C THR A 522 -14.57 3.19 20.05
N VAL A 523 -14.57 4.36 19.41
CA VAL A 523 -13.34 4.96 18.83
C VAL A 523 -12.47 5.60 19.92
N ASP A 524 -13.05 6.14 20.99
CA ASP A 524 -12.29 6.61 22.16
C ASP A 524 -11.55 5.46 22.85
N ASP A 525 -12.22 4.33 23.07
CA ASP A 525 -11.58 3.15 23.66
C ASP A 525 -10.47 2.60 22.75
N MET A 526 -10.68 2.67 21.43
CA MET A 526 -9.67 2.30 20.44
C MET A 526 -8.41 3.16 20.56
N LEU A 527 -8.58 4.48 20.63
CA LEU A 527 -7.47 5.44 20.74
C LEU A 527 -6.78 5.38 22.11
N GLY A 528 -7.56 5.28 23.19
CA GLY A 528 -7.08 5.35 24.57
C GLY A 528 -6.49 4.04 25.11
N TYR A 529 -6.95 2.88 24.61
CA TYR A 529 -6.56 1.58 25.15
C TYR A 529 -6.08 0.59 24.09
N ASP A 530 -6.83 0.37 23.01
CA ASP A 530 -6.51 -0.71 22.07
C ASP A 530 -5.22 -0.46 21.30
N ILE A 531 -5.02 0.75 20.76
CA ILE A 531 -3.80 1.10 20.04
C ILE A 531 -2.58 1.03 20.98
N PRO A 532 -2.59 1.66 22.17
CA PRO A 532 -1.50 1.49 23.14
C PRO A 532 -1.21 0.03 23.50
N ASN A 533 -2.24 -0.80 23.68
CA ASN A 533 -2.07 -2.22 23.98
C ASN A 533 -1.50 -3.00 22.78
N LEU A 534 -1.91 -2.67 21.55
CA LEU A 534 -1.35 -3.24 20.33
C LEU A 534 0.15 -2.97 20.25
N LEU A 535 0.57 -1.73 20.49
CA LEU A 535 1.99 -1.32 20.44
C LEU A 535 2.83 -1.90 21.59
N LYS A 536 2.20 -2.26 22.73
CA LYS A 536 2.87 -3.00 23.80
C LYS A 536 3.10 -4.47 23.46
N ASN A 537 2.15 -5.08 22.75
CA ASN A 537 2.15 -6.52 22.48
C ASN A 537 2.93 -6.89 21.21
N PHE A 538 3.03 -5.97 20.25
CA PHE A 538 3.73 -6.20 18.98
C PHE A 538 4.82 -5.14 18.80
N ARG A 539 6.03 -5.59 18.49
CA ARG A 539 7.12 -4.71 18.09
C ARG A 539 7.02 -4.37 16.60
N ASN A 540 7.69 -3.30 16.19
CA ASN A 540 7.86 -3.01 14.78
C ASN A 540 8.62 -4.19 14.14
N PRO A 541 8.09 -4.83 13.08
CA PRO A 541 8.74 -6.00 12.48
C PRO A 541 10.09 -5.67 11.82
N TYR A 542 10.42 -4.38 11.71
CA TYR A 542 11.67 -3.86 11.14
C TYR A 542 12.63 -3.29 12.22
N ASP A 543 12.35 -3.52 13.51
CA ASP A 543 13.23 -3.13 14.64
C ASP A 543 14.42 -4.07 14.87
#